data_AF-A0A2H6FFA0-F1
#
_entry.id   AF-A0A2H6FFA0-F1
#
_cell.length_a   1.000
_cell.length_b   1.000
_cell.length_c   1.000
_cell.angle_alpha   90.00
_cell.angle_beta   90.00
_cell.angle_gamma   90.00
#
_symmetry.space_group_name_H-M   'P 1'
#
loop_
_entity.id
_entity.type
_entity.pdbx_description
1 polymer ?
#
loop_
_entity_poly.entity_id
_entity_poly.type
_entity_poly.pdbx_seq_one_letter_code
_entity_poly.pdbx_strand_id
1 'polypeptide(L)'
;MKFSNVVKNILASVSDSMTPQEIRDQVKMKYPDFYGTPSHLKNVEKGYYKDIDHALLAQIYTLTGTSGIFQCDKSTKPMKISLSDFDKPLQRPRVVSESAPIHRVPAGRNVKYDDKIREILANAEKYHDAYYKAETFRGPSLYFHERALATRHDPTSLTHLEYVYATLASWGMHRMGKGGSKMRSFEVFSQSVQTLKGIISEAQAYDFREMSESKWAVLKEIFCGVKVMASGTSLVGNSKVMHHMLPNVIPPIDREYTLSFLRGNTTIRNDLEAEWLIMKEIISQFFIPVASDATFYSKAEHWMKRNEDYPWDTSVLKVVDNLVIGLKK
;
A
#
# COMPACT_ATOMS: atom_id res chain seq x y z
N MET A 1 18.30 -19.17 5.29
CA MET A 1 16.84 -19.44 5.18
C MET A 1 16.08 -18.37 5.97
N LYS A 2 14.91 -17.89 5.53
CA LYS A 2 14.12 -16.91 6.31
C LYS A 2 13.21 -17.64 7.31
N PHE A 3 12.91 -17.02 8.46
CA PHE A 3 12.02 -17.60 9.48
C PHE A 3 10.61 -17.89 8.92
N SER A 4 10.12 -17.07 7.98
CA SER A 4 8.87 -17.31 7.25
C SER A 4 8.86 -18.65 6.51
N ASN A 5 9.98 -19.04 5.92
CA ASN A 5 10.12 -20.30 5.18
C ASN A 5 10.19 -21.49 6.14
N VAL A 6 10.78 -21.31 7.32
CA VAL A 6 10.79 -22.33 8.38
C VAL A 6 9.37 -22.66 8.81
N VAL A 7 8.56 -21.64 9.13
CA VAL A 7 7.15 -21.84 9.52
C VAL A 7 6.33 -22.42 8.37
N LYS A 8 6.57 -21.98 7.13
CA LYS A 8 5.92 -22.58 5.93
C LYS A 8 6.27 -24.06 5.80
N ASN A 9 7.54 -24.45 5.94
CA ASN A 9 7.97 -25.85 5.84
C ASN A 9 7.37 -26.72 6.95
N ILE A 10 7.26 -26.19 8.18
CA ILE A 10 6.60 -26.89 9.30
C ILE A 10 5.13 -27.16 8.94
N LEU A 11 4.40 -26.13 8.52
CA LEU A 11 2.98 -26.25 8.17
C LEU A 11 2.73 -27.07 6.90
N ALA A 12 3.68 -27.11 5.96
CA ALA A 12 3.58 -27.97 4.78
C ALA A 12 3.81 -29.45 5.09
N SER A 13 4.46 -29.77 6.22
CA SER A 13 4.75 -31.15 6.64
C SER A 13 3.63 -31.83 7.44
N VAL A 14 2.53 -31.11 7.68
CA VAL A 14 1.36 -31.59 8.42
C VAL A 14 0.09 -31.42 7.59
N SER A 15 -0.82 -32.40 7.66
CA SER A 15 -2.10 -32.35 6.95
C SER A 15 -3.10 -31.38 7.60
N ASP A 16 -2.91 -31.07 8.88
CA ASP A 16 -3.81 -30.27 9.70
C ASP A 16 -3.17 -28.94 10.16
N SER A 17 -4.02 -27.99 10.56
CA SER A 17 -3.60 -26.70 11.13
C SER A 17 -2.95 -26.87 12.51
N MET A 18 -1.90 -26.08 12.80
CA MET A 18 -1.17 -26.12 14.08
C MET A 18 -1.37 -24.85 14.91
N THR A 19 -1.26 -24.97 16.22
CA THR A 19 -1.24 -23.85 17.15
C THR A 19 0.14 -23.18 17.17
N PRO A 20 0.23 -21.88 17.56
CA PRO A 20 1.51 -21.19 17.75
C PRO A 20 2.49 -21.93 18.67
N GLN A 21 1.97 -22.62 19.70
CA GLN A 21 2.77 -23.42 20.64
C GLN A 21 3.37 -24.65 19.97
N GLU A 22 2.58 -25.38 19.19
CA GLU A 22 3.08 -26.54 18.44
C GLU A 22 4.09 -26.12 17.38
N ILE A 23 3.88 -24.98 16.70
CA ILE A 23 4.85 -24.42 15.75
C ILE A 23 6.16 -24.07 16.46
N ARG A 24 6.10 -23.40 17.62
CA ARG A 24 7.29 -23.10 18.44
C ARG A 24 8.05 -24.38 18.76
N ASP A 25 7.36 -25.43 19.19
CA ASP A 25 8.00 -26.69 19.59
C ASP A 25 8.65 -27.39 18.38
N GLN A 26 8.02 -27.33 17.20
CA GLN A 26 8.63 -27.81 15.95
C GLN A 26 9.85 -26.98 15.53
N VAL A 27 9.85 -25.65 15.71
CA VAL A 27 11.03 -24.81 15.46
C VAL A 27 12.18 -25.22 16.37
N LYS A 28 11.93 -25.41 17.68
CA LYS A 28 12.95 -25.84 18.64
C LYS A 28 13.57 -27.19 18.25
N MET A 29 12.75 -28.12 17.79
CA MET A 29 13.18 -29.49 17.49
C MET A 29 13.89 -29.60 16.13
N LYS A 30 13.37 -28.95 15.09
CA LYS A 30 13.83 -29.14 13.70
C LYS A 30 14.70 -28.00 13.16
N TYR A 31 14.67 -26.83 13.79
CA TYR A 31 15.34 -25.61 13.31
C TYR A 31 15.99 -24.83 14.47
N PRO A 32 16.95 -25.44 15.20
CA PRO A 32 17.54 -24.85 16.40
C PRO A 32 18.20 -23.48 16.14
N ASP A 33 18.72 -23.23 14.93
CA ASP A 33 19.32 -21.94 14.55
C ASP A 33 18.33 -20.76 14.60
N PHE A 34 17.02 -21.03 14.59
CA PHE A 34 15.96 -20.03 14.70
C PHE A 34 15.40 -19.90 16.13
N TYR A 35 15.93 -20.68 17.08
CA TYR A 35 15.63 -20.58 18.50
C TYR A 35 16.79 -19.89 19.22
N GLY A 36 16.50 -18.97 20.16
CA GLY A 36 17.57 -18.27 20.89
C GLY A 36 18.45 -17.34 20.05
N THR A 37 17.94 -16.80 18.94
CA THR A 37 18.67 -15.85 18.09
C THR A 37 19.16 -14.62 18.88
N PRO A 38 20.18 -13.87 18.41
CA PRO A 38 20.62 -12.63 19.06
C PRO A 38 19.48 -11.63 19.30
N SER A 39 18.47 -11.62 18.43
CA SER A 39 17.27 -10.80 18.61
C SER A 39 16.39 -11.29 19.75
N HIS A 40 16.24 -12.61 19.94
CA HIS A 40 15.49 -13.17 21.08
C HIS A 40 16.17 -12.82 22.39
N LEU A 41 17.48 -13.06 22.49
CA LEU A 41 18.28 -12.76 23.68
C LEU A 41 18.19 -11.28 24.05
N LYS A 42 18.41 -10.37 23.08
CA LYS A 42 18.32 -8.92 23.31
C LYS A 42 16.95 -8.46 23.78
N ASN A 43 15.87 -9.06 23.29
CA ASN A 43 14.51 -8.67 23.69
C ASN A 43 14.14 -9.21 25.08
N VAL A 44 14.68 -10.37 25.48
CA VAL A 44 14.55 -10.90 26.85
C VAL A 44 15.37 -10.05 27.83
N GLU A 45 16.62 -9.72 27.49
CA GLU A 45 17.48 -8.83 28.31
C GLU A 45 16.86 -7.46 28.55
N LYS A 46 16.14 -6.92 27.57
CA LYS A 46 15.40 -5.65 27.68
C LYS A 46 14.08 -5.75 28.45
N GLY A 47 13.70 -6.95 28.90
CA GLY A 47 12.46 -7.19 29.64
C GLY A 47 11.19 -7.17 28.78
N TYR A 48 11.29 -7.20 27.45
CA TYR A 48 10.11 -7.23 26.58
C TYR A 48 9.42 -8.60 26.56
N TYR A 49 10.17 -9.67 26.82
CA TYR A 49 9.65 -11.03 26.92
C TYR A 49 10.22 -11.72 28.15
N LYS A 50 9.41 -12.58 28.76
CA LYS A 50 9.76 -13.33 29.98
C LYS A 50 10.96 -14.28 29.76
N ASP A 51 10.97 -14.93 28.60
CA ASP A 51 11.96 -15.93 28.21
C ASP A 51 12.03 -16.04 26.68
N ILE A 52 12.96 -16.86 26.18
CA ILE A 52 13.18 -17.07 24.74
C ILE A 52 11.95 -17.71 24.08
N ASP A 53 11.21 -18.56 24.80
CA ASP A 53 9.99 -19.19 24.30
C ASP A 53 8.89 -18.15 24.04
N HIS A 54 8.74 -17.17 24.93
CA HIS A 54 7.81 -16.04 24.76
C HIS A 54 8.24 -15.15 23.58
N ALA A 55 9.53 -14.87 23.43
CA ALA A 55 10.05 -14.10 22.29
C ALA A 55 9.76 -14.80 20.94
N LEU A 56 9.98 -16.11 20.86
CA LEU A 56 9.70 -16.91 19.67
C LEU A 56 8.19 -16.98 19.38
N LEU A 57 7.35 -17.17 20.40
CA LEU A 57 5.89 -17.13 20.23
C LEU A 57 5.43 -15.78 19.68
N ALA A 58 5.92 -14.67 20.23
CA ALA A 58 5.59 -13.34 19.73
C ALA A 58 6.02 -13.15 18.26
N GLN A 59 7.17 -13.71 17.87
CA GLN A 59 7.63 -13.73 16.47
C GLN A 59 6.68 -14.53 15.58
N ILE A 60 6.21 -15.70 16.03
CA ILE A 60 5.25 -16.54 15.30
C ILE A 60 3.92 -15.80 15.13
N TYR A 61 3.34 -15.26 16.21
CA TYR A 61 2.09 -14.47 16.14
C TYR A 61 2.22 -13.26 15.21
N THR A 62 3.36 -12.57 15.27
CA THR A 62 3.61 -11.43 14.40
C THR A 62 3.69 -11.88 12.93
N LEU A 63 4.44 -12.95 12.65
CA LEU A 63 4.60 -13.47 11.30
C LEU A 63 3.27 -13.94 10.71
N THR A 64 2.50 -14.74 11.46
CA THR A 64 1.26 -15.35 10.97
C THR A 64 0.11 -14.35 10.89
N GLY A 65 0.12 -13.31 11.74
CA GLY A 65 -0.85 -12.22 11.67
C GLY A 65 -0.58 -11.17 10.60
N THR A 66 0.63 -11.11 10.03
CA THR A 66 1.03 -10.07 9.06
C THR A 66 1.26 -10.60 7.64
N SER A 67 1.50 -11.90 7.49
CA SER A 67 1.76 -12.53 6.19
C SER A 67 0.48 -13.14 5.62
N GLY A 68 0.15 -12.79 4.37
CA GLY A 68 -0.99 -13.38 3.63
C GLY A 68 -0.82 -14.84 3.22
N ILE A 69 0.31 -15.47 3.58
CA ILE A 69 0.62 -16.89 3.33
C ILE A 69 -0.04 -17.79 4.39
N PHE A 70 -0.33 -17.25 5.57
CA PHE A 70 -0.86 -18.01 6.69
C PHE A 70 -2.33 -17.65 6.92
N GLN A 71 -3.17 -18.68 7.00
CA GLN A 71 -4.55 -18.54 7.41
C GLN A 71 -4.66 -18.82 8.91
N CYS A 72 -5.29 -17.91 9.63
CA CYS A 72 -5.41 -17.97 11.09
C CYS A 72 -6.88 -18.15 11.47
N ASP A 73 -7.24 -19.35 11.93
CA ASP A 73 -8.55 -19.61 12.52
C ASP A 73 -8.56 -19.16 13.98
N LYS A 74 -9.31 -18.08 14.24
CA LYS A 74 -9.45 -17.46 15.55
C LYS A 74 -10.68 -17.95 16.33
N SER A 75 -11.44 -18.90 15.77
CA SER A 75 -12.61 -19.47 16.45
C SER A 75 -12.22 -20.34 17.65
N THR A 76 -10.99 -20.87 17.68
CA THR A 76 -10.42 -21.63 18.80
C THR A 76 -9.35 -20.83 19.55
N LYS A 77 -9.16 -21.14 20.84
CA LYS A 77 -8.04 -20.63 21.66
C LYS A 77 -7.19 -21.78 22.18
N PRO A 78 -5.87 -21.82 21.90
CA PRO A 78 -5.14 -20.93 21.00
C PRO A 78 -5.63 -21.04 19.54
N MET A 79 -5.43 -19.98 18.76
CA MET A 79 -5.78 -19.93 17.34
C MET A 79 -5.03 -21.01 16.57
N LYS A 80 -5.63 -21.53 15.51
CA LYS A 80 -5.00 -22.52 14.62
C LYS A 80 -4.49 -21.84 13.34
N ILE A 81 -3.34 -22.28 12.86
CA ILE A 81 -2.64 -21.69 11.71
C ILE A 81 -2.46 -22.77 10.64
N SER A 82 -2.81 -22.43 9.41
CA SER A 82 -2.60 -23.27 8.21
C SER A 82 -2.02 -22.44 7.06
N LEU A 83 -1.61 -23.10 5.98
CA LEU A 83 -1.24 -22.44 4.73
C LEU A 83 -2.50 -22.08 3.94
N SER A 84 -2.52 -20.89 3.35
CA SER A 84 -3.58 -20.43 2.46
C SER A 84 -3.70 -21.32 1.23
N ASP A 85 -4.92 -21.56 0.73
CA ASP A 85 -5.21 -22.53 -0.34
C ASP A 85 -4.47 -22.28 -1.67
N PHE A 86 -3.91 -21.09 -1.89
CA PHE A 86 -3.06 -20.76 -3.04
C PHE A 86 -1.64 -21.37 -2.98
N ASP A 87 -1.26 -21.97 -1.85
CA ASP A 87 0.12 -22.40 -1.58
C ASP A 87 0.22 -23.86 -1.10
N LYS A 88 -0.90 -24.61 -1.13
CA LYS A 88 -0.86 -26.07 -0.95
C LYS A 88 -0.25 -26.70 -2.22
N PRO A 89 0.78 -27.55 -2.11
CA PRO A 89 1.20 -28.36 -3.25
C PRO A 89 0.01 -29.21 -3.70
N LEU A 90 -0.34 -29.11 -4.99
CA LEU A 90 -1.36 -29.93 -5.63
C LEU A 90 -1.04 -31.42 -5.41
N GLN A 91 -1.69 -32.06 -4.44
CA GLN A 91 -1.81 -33.51 -4.47
C GLN A 91 -2.82 -33.86 -5.56
N ARG A 92 -2.35 -34.62 -6.56
CA ARG A 92 -3.14 -35.08 -7.71
C ARG A 92 -4.41 -35.79 -7.21
N PRO A 93 -5.61 -35.40 -7.67
CA PRO A 93 -6.80 -36.20 -7.38
C PRO A 93 -6.82 -37.43 -8.29
N ARG A 94 -7.10 -38.59 -7.68
CA ARG A 94 -7.57 -39.79 -8.36
C ARG A 94 -8.94 -39.50 -8.99
N VAL A 95 -9.10 -40.00 -10.21
CA VAL A 95 -10.34 -40.08 -10.99
C VAL A 95 -11.44 -40.77 -10.20
N VAL A 96 -12.61 -40.11 -10.04
CA VAL A 96 -13.94 -40.73 -10.19
C VAL A 96 -14.94 -39.64 -10.64
N SER A 97 -15.79 -40.06 -11.58
CA SER A 97 -16.89 -39.38 -12.26
C SER A 97 -18.05 -38.93 -11.37
N GLU A 98 -18.75 -37.89 -11.86
CA GLU A 98 -20.17 -37.86 -12.27
C GLU A 98 -21.01 -36.68 -11.77
N SER A 99 -21.74 -36.10 -12.74
CA SER A 99 -22.90 -35.20 -12.63
C SER A 99 -22.71 -33.75 -12.15
N ALA A 100 -22.95 -32.82 -13.09
CA ALA A 100 -23.25 -31.42 -12.79
C ALA A 100 -24.64 -31.28 -12.15
N PRO A 101 -24.87 -30.23 -11.34
CA PRO A 101 -25.58 -29.09 -11.90
C PRO A 101 -25.09 -27.70 -11.43
N ILE A 102 -25.19 -26.75 -12.36
CA ILE A 102 -25.46 -25.32 -12.16
C ILE A 102 -24.41 -24.54 -11.34
N HIS A 103 -23.45 -23.95 -12.07
CA HIS A 103 -22.61 -22.87 -11.55
C HIS A 103 -23.46 -21.66 -11.16
N ARG A 104 -23.78 -21.55 -9.87
CA ARG A 104 -23.93 -20.24 -9.22
C ARG A 104 -22.55 -19.60 -9.16
N VAL A 105 -22.43 -18.40 -9.73
CA VAL A 105 -21.28 -17.53 -9.59
C VAL A 105 -21.03 -17.32 -8.08
N PRO A 106 -19.81 -17.55 -7.55
CA PRO A 106 -19.51 -17.23 -6.17
C PRO A 106 -19.50 -15.71 -6.01
N ALA A 107 -20.52 -15.20 -5.33
CA ALA A 107 -20.55 -13.85 -4.81
C ALA A 107 -19.45 -13.66 -3.76
N GLY A 108 -18.79 -12.50 -3.80
CA GLY A 108 -18.01 -11.96 -2.69
C GLY A 108 -16.50 -12.12 -2.78
N ARG A 109 -15.85 -11.36 -3.68
CA ARG A 109 -14.49 -10.88 -3.39
C ARG A 109 -14.64 -9.91 -2.22
N ASN A 110 -14.24 -10.30 -1.02
CA ASN A 110 -14.32 -9.45 0.17
C ASN A 110 -13.32 -8.29 -0.03
N VAL A 111 -13.78 -7.13 -0.49
CA VAL A 111 -12.90 -5.98 -0.74
C VAL A 111 -12.63 -5.32 0.61
N LYS A 112 -11.35 -5.26 0.98
CA LYS A 112 -10.89 -4.85 2.33
C LYS A 112 -11.48 -3.52 2.81
N TYR A 113 -11.83 -2.63 1.89
CA TYR A 113 -12.29 -1.28 2.15
C TYR A 113 -13.76 -1.04 1.80
N ASP A 114 -14.60 -2.08 1.69
CA ASP A 114 -16.01 -1.97 1.27
C ASP A 114 -16.80 -0.88 2.04
N ASP A 115 -16.69 -0.84 3.36
CA ASP A 115 -17.36 0.18 4.17
C ASP A 115 -16.85 1.59 3.87
N LYS A 116 -15.55 1.74 3.62
CA LYS A 116 -14.92 3.02 3.30
C LYS A 116 -15.27 3.49 1.89
N ILE A 117 -15.39 2.56 0.94
CA ILE A 117 -15.86 2.84 -0.42
C ILE A 117 -17.30 3.35 -0.35
N ARG A 118 -18.18 2.64 0.36
CA ARG A 118 -19.59 3.05 0.53
C ARG A 118 -19.71 4.44 1.16
N GLU A 119 -18.93 4.72 2.20
CA GLU A 119 -18.92 6.04 2.86
C GLU A 119 -18.55 7.17 1.90
N ILE A 120 -17.49 6.99 1.11
CA ILE A 120 -17.02 8.00 0.16
C ILE A 120 -18.03 8.21 -0.96
N LEU A 121 -18.58 7.14 -1.53
CA LEU A 121 -19.57 7.22 -2.61
C LEU A 121 -20.86 7.89 -2.15
N ALA A 122 -21.37 7.53 -0.97
CA ALA A 122 -22.62 8.08 -0.43
C ALA A 122 -22.54 9.58 -0.10
N ASN A 123 -21.35 10.09 0.18
CA ASN A 123 -21.14 11.46 0.65
C ASN A 123 -20.23 12.29 -0.28
N ALA A 124 -20.03 11.86 -1.53
CA ALA A 124 -19.04 12.43 -2.43
C ALA A 124 -19.19 13.96 -2.61
N GLU A 125 -20.41 14.46 -2.85
CA GLU A 125 -20.68 15.90 -2.98
C GLU A 125 -20.40 16.66 -1.69
N LYS A 126 -20.87 16.14 -0.55
CA LYS A 126 -20.65 16.76 0.75
C LYS A 126 -19.16 16.92 1.07
N TYR A 127 -18.37 15.89 0.82
CA TYR A 127 -16.93 15.93 1.09
C TYR A 127 -16.17 16.77 0.08
N HIS A 128 -16.60 16.79 -1.18
CA HIS A 128 -16.05 17.68 -2.20
C HIS A 128 -16.24 19.15 -1.81
N ASP A 129 -17.47 19.51 -1.44
CA ASP A 129 -17.80 20.85 -0.94
C ASP A 129 -16.97 21.22 0.30
N ALA A 130 -16.85 20.30 1.27
CA ALA A 130 -16.08 20.52 2.49
C ALA A 130 -14.58 20.76 2.19
N TYR A 131 -14.01 19.99 1.25
CA TYR A 131 -12.62 20.16 0.82
C TYR A 131 -12.37 21.57 0.27
N TYR A 132 -13.23 22.05 -0.63
CA TYR A 132 -13.05 23.36 -1.25
C TYR A 132 -13.39 24.53 -0.33
N LYS A 133 -14.40 24.39 0.56
CA LYS A 133 -14.74 25.41 1.56
C LYS A 133 -13.65 25.60 2.62
N ALA A 134 -12.86 24.57 2.91
CA ALA A 134 -11.83 24.65 3.94
C ALA A 134 -10.62 25.54 3.54
N GLU A 135 -10.48 25.88 2.25
CA GLU A 135 -9.41 26.72 1.65
C GLU A 135 -7.98 26.41 2.12
N THR A 136 -7.74 25.23 2.70
CA THR A 136 -6.51 24.90 3.43
C THR A 136 -5.32 24.74 2.49
N PHE A 137 -5.60 24.31 1.25
CA PHE A 137 -4.60 23.98 0.24
C PHE A 137 -4.69 24.98 -0.91
N ARG A 138 -3.95 26.08 -0.77
CA ARG A 138 -3.79 27.14 -1.77
C ARG A 138 -2.33 27.58 -1.81
N GLY A 139 -2.03 28.63 -2.58
CA GLY A 139 -0.69 29.22 -2.64
C GLY A 139 0.34 28.27 -3.28
N PRO A 140 1.58 28.20 -2.75
CA PRO A 140 2.67 27.46 -3.39
C PRO A 140 2.36 25.99 -3.65
N SER A 141 1.60 25.36 -2.75
CA SER A 141 1.24 23.94 -2.87
C SER A 141 0.40 23.64 -4.10
N LEU A 142 -0.54 24.52 -4.44
CA LEU A 142 -1.35 24.40 -5.65
C LEU A 142 -0.54 24.75 -6.89
N TYR A 143 0.19 25.87 -6.85
CA TYR A 143 1.01 26.31 -7.97
C TYR A 143 1.99 25.24 -8.43
N PHE A 144 2.80 24.68 -7.51
CA PHE A 144 3.77 23.66 -7.90
C PHE A 144 3.11 22.34 -8.33
N HIS A 145 1.95 21.98 -7.77
CA HIS A 145 1.18 20.82 -8.23
C HIS A 145 0.79 20.95 -9.71
N GLU A 146 0.20 22.08 -10.10
CA GLU A 146 -0.20 22.35 -11.47
C GLU A 146 1.01 22.38 -12.42
N ARG A 147 2.10 23.04 -12.01
CA ARG A 147 3.34 23.11 -12.82
C ARG A 147 4.00 21.73 -13.00
N ALA A 148 4.01 20.90 -11.97
CA ALA A 148 4.52 19.53 -12.05
C ALA A 148 3.67 18.71 -13.04
N LEU A 149 2.34 18.80 -12.96
CA LEU A 149 1.47 18.08 -13.89
C LEU A 149 1.58 18.60 -15.33
N ALA A 150 1.71 19.91 -15.54
CA ALA A 150 1.83 20.51 -16.87
C ALA A 150 3.12 20.09 -17.60
N THR A 151 4.18 19.77 -16.85
CA THR A 151 5.50 19.41 -17.40
C THR A 151 5.74 17.91 -17.49
N ARG A 152 4.76 17.08 -17.10
CA ARG A 152 4.92 15.63 -16.93
C ARG A 152 5.28 14.86 -18.20
N HIS A 153 5.01 15.39 -19.39
CA HIS A 153 5.23 14.68 -20.66
C HIS A 153 6.70 14.36 -20.94
N ASP A 154 7.63 15.13 -20.37
CA ASP A 154 9.03 14.71 -20.24
C ASP A 154 9.34 14.48 -18.75
N PRO A 155 9.03 13.28 -18.22
CA PRO A 155 9.01 13.02 -16.78
C PRO A 155 10.40 13.03 -16.14
N THR A 156 11.46 13.11 -16.94
CA THR A 156 12.83 13.26 -16.45
C THR A 156 13.49 14.55 -16.90
N SER A 157 12.74 15.49 -17.49
CA SER A 157 13.24 16.84 -17.71
C SER A 157 13.62 17.49 -16.38
N LEU A 158 14.67 18.30 -16.38
CA LEU A 158 15.11 19.04 -15.20
C LEU A 158 13.95 19.85 -14.61
N THR A 159 13.23 20.58 -15.47
CA THR A 159 12.09 21.41 -15.08
C THR A 159 10.97 20.60 -14.40
N HIS A 160 10.60 19.43 -14.94
CA HIS A 160 9.58 18.60 -14.30
C HIS A 160 10.04 18.11 -12.93
N LEU A 161 11.27 17.62 -12.83
CA LEU A 161 11.83 17.13 -11.58
C LEU A 161 11.92 18.23 -10.52
N GLU A 162 12.33 19.44 -10.89
CA GLU A 162 12.35 20.60 -10.00
C GLU A 162 10.95 20.93 -9.48
N TYR A 163 9.94 20.94 -10.35
CA TYR A 163 8.56 21.17 -9.92
C TYR A 163 8.04 20.07 -9.00
N VAL A 164 8.28 18.80 -9.30
CA VAL A 164 7.89 17.69 -8.42
C VAL A 164 8.57 17.84 -7.04
N TYR A 165 9.87 18.14 -7.03
CA TYR A 165 10.62 18.30 -5.80
C TYR A 165 10.11 19.49 -4.97
N ALA A 166 9.82 20.63 -5.62
CA ALA A 166 9.22 21.80 -4.99
C ALA A 166 7.81 21.52 -4.46
N THR A 167 6.98 20.78 -5.20
CA THR A 167 5.66 20.35 -4.74
C THR A 167 5.76 19.55 -3.46
N LEU A 168 6.62 18.54 -3.42
CA LEU A 168 6.80 17.72 -2.21
C LEU A 168 7.27 18.56 -1.02
N ALA A 169 8.22 19.48 -1.23
CA ALA A 169 8.66 20.39 -0.18
C ALA A 169 7.50 21.27 0.34
N SER A 170 6.71 21.86 -0.56
CA SER A 170 5.53 22.68 -0.21
C SER A 170 4.42 21.88 0.50
N TRP A 171 4.33 20.57 0.22
CA TRP A 171 3.41 19.65 0.91
C TRP A 171 4.00 19.09 2.22
N GLY A 172 5.07 19.70 2.73
CA GLY A 172 5.64 19.38 4.03
C GLY A 172 6.47 18.10 4.08
N MET A 173 6.94 17.60 2.93
CA MET A 173 7.83 16.43 2.87
C MET A 173 9.26 16.72 3.34
N HIS A 174 9.63 18.00 3.48
CA HIS A 174 10.87 18.43 4.09
C HIS A 174 10.60 19.41 5.24
N ARG A 175 10.65 18.92 6.49
CA ARG A 175 10.47 19.76 7.69
C ARG A 175 11.82 20.20 8.23
N MET A 176 11.97 21.48 8.59
CA MET A 176 13.19 21.97 9.24
C MET A 176 13.26 21.48 10.70
N GLY A 177 14.46 21.27 11.23
CA GLY A 177 14.68 20.78 12.60
C GLY A 177 15.00 19.28 12.71
N LYS A 178 15.03 18.77 13.95
CA LYS A 178 15.51 17.42 14.31
C LYS A 178 14.53 16.28 14.02
N GLY A 179 13.26 16.58 13.73
CA GLY A 179 12.21 15.58 13.53
C GLY A 179 11.38 15.81 12.26
N GLY A 180 10.57 14.81 11.91
CA GLY A 180 9.66 14.85 10.76
C GLY A 180 10.24 14.30 9.46
N SER A 181 9.44 14.44 8.39
CA SER A 181 9.81 14.03 7.04
C SER A 181 11.01 14.84 6.53
N LYS A 182 11.96 14.15 5.90
CA LYS A 182 13.15 14.72 5.27
C LYS A 182 13.27 14.13 3.88
N MET A 183 13.38 15.00 2.89
CA MET A 183 13.73 14.61 1.53
C MET A 183 15.24 14.44 1.40
N ARG A 184 15.68 13.57 0.48
CA ARG A 184 17.07 13.53 0.00
C ARG A 184 17.37 14.76 -0.82
N SER A 185 18.65 15.02 -1.11
CA SER A 185 19.02 16.12 -2.00
C SER A 185 18.41 15.93 -3.40
N PHE A 186 18.28 17.04 -4.12
CA PHE A 186 17.70 17.05 -5.45
C PHE A 186 18.48 16.17 -6.43
N GLU A 187 19.80 16.11 -6.30
CA GLU A 187 20.70 15.31 -7.14
C GLU A 187 20.43 13.81 -6.96
N VAL A 188 20.25 13.36 -5.71
CA VAL A 188 19.94 11.95 -5.44
C VAL A 188 18.55 11.57 -5.96
N PHE A 189 17.57 12.46 -5.76
CA PHE A 189 16.22 12.27 -6.29
C PHE A 189 16.23 12.22 -7.82
N SER A 190 16.75 13.25 -8.48
CA SER A 190 16.76 13.37 -9.94
C SER A 190 17.48 12.20 -10.59
N GLN A 191 18.68 11.83 -10.10
CA GLN A 191 19.42 10.69 -10.62
C GLN A 191 18.64 9.38 -10.51
N SER A 192 17.90 9.17 -9.41
CA SER A 192 17.07 7.97 -9.24
C SER A 192 15.90 7.90 -10.22
N VAL A 193 15.34 9.04 -10.61
CA VAL A 193 14.25 9.09 -11.61
C VAL A 193 14.80 8.95 -13.03
N GLN A 194 15.96 9.55 -13.33
CA GLN A 194 16.60 9.44 -14.65
C GLN A 194 16.83 7.98 -15.07
N THR A 195 17.23 7.13 -14.13
CA THR A 195 17.44 5.69 -14.41
C THR A 195 16.15 4.94 -14.77
N LEU A 196 14.98 5.54 -14.53
CA LEU A 196 13.65 4.95 -14.76
C LEU A 196 12.94 5.59 -15.97
N LYS A 197 13.62 6.44 -16.76
CA LYS A 197 12.99 7.21 -17.85
C LYS A 197 12.13 6.35 -18.78
N GLY A 198 12.66 5.23 -19.25
CA GLY A 198 11.95 4.33 -20.18
C GLY A 198 10.67 3.76 -19.57
N ILE A 199 10.78 3.18 -18.37
CA ILE A 199 9.64 2.54 -17.69
C ILE A 199 8.58 3.56 -17.24
N ILE A 200 8.98 4.78 -16.87
CA ILE A 200 8.03 5.85 -16.54
C ILE A 200 7.28 6.28 -17.81
N SER A 201 7.99 6.45 -18.93
CA SER A 201 7.37 6.82 -20.21
C SER A 201 6.36 5.77 -20.68
N GLU A 202 6.66 4.48 -20.48
CA GLU A 202 5.71 3.40 -20.72
C GLU A 202 4.48 3.52 -19.81
N ALA A 203 4.70 3.68 -18.49
CA ALA A 203 3.63 3.74 -17.51
C ALA A 203 2.71 4.98 -17.66
N GLN A 204 3.16 6.05 -18.32
CA GLN A 204 2.33 7.23 -18.59
C GLN A 204 1.12 6.94 -19.47
N ALA A 205 1.17 5.87 -20.27
CA ALA A 205 0.05 5.42 -21.09
C ALA A 205 -0.96 4.56 -20.31
N TYR A 206 -0.72 4.26 -19.03
CA TYR A 206 -1.59 3.38 -18.27
C TYR A 206 -2.91 4.06 -17.87
N ASP A 207 -3.96 3.26 -17.84
CA ASP A 207 -5.29 3.60 -17.34
C ASP A 207 -5.63 2.71 -16.14
N PHE A 208 -6.18 3.30 -15.08
CA PHE A 208 -6.51 2.59 -13.84
C PHE A 208 -7.57 1.49 -14.03
N ARG A 209 -8.38 1.58 -15.09
CA ARG A 209 -9.40 0.60 -15.46
C ARG A 209 -8.80 -0.66 -16.10
N GLU A 210 -7.57 -0.57 -16.59
CA GLU A 210 -6.91 -1.62 -17.36
C GLU A 210 -5.67 -2.17 -16.64
N MET A 211 -5.68 -2.19 -15.30
CA MET A 211 -4.54 -2.66 -14.52
C MET A 211 -4.42 -4.18 -14.56
N SER A 212 -3.25 -4.67 -14.99
CA SER A 212 -2.85 -6.07 -14.99
C SER A 212 -1.65 -6.31 -14.07
N GLU A 213 -1.33 -7.57 -13.79
CA GLU A 213 -0.15 -7.90 -12.98
C GLU A 213 1.18 -7.43 -13.62
N SER A 214 1.27 -7.39 -14.96
CA SER A 214 2.44 -6.82 -15.64
C SER A 214 2.55 -5.31 -15.43
N LYS A 215 1.44 -4.56 -15.55
CA LYS A 215 1.43 -3.12 -15.26
C LYS A 215 1.77 -2.84 -13.79
N TRP A 216 1.27 -3.68 -12.87
CA TRP A 216 1.66 -3.60 -11.44
C TRP A 216 3.15 -3.85 -11.22
N ALA A 217 3.77 -4.78 -11.94
CA ALA A 217 5.21 -5.00 -11.86
C ALA A 217 6.02 -3.78 -12.31
N VAL A 218 5.60 -3.10 -13.39
CA VAL A 218 6.23 -1.85 -13.84
C VAL A 218 6.07 -0.74 -12.79
N LEU A 219 4.86 -0.56 -12.25
CA LEU A 219 4.64 0.44 -11.19
C LEU A 219 5.47 0.14 -9.93
N LYS A 220 5.66 -1.15 -9.60
CA LYS A 220 6.54 -1.58 -8.50
C LYS A 220 7.97 -1.14 -8.74
N GLU A 221 8.49 -1.37 -9.94
CA GLU A 221 9.85 -1.01 -10.30
C GLU A 221 10.07 0.50 -10.15
N ILE A 222 9.13 1.31 -10.64
CA ILE A 222 9.16 2.77 -10.47
C ILE A 222 9.14 3.13 -8.99
N PHE A 223 8.20 2.58 -8.22
CA PHE A 223 8.08 2.86 -6.78
C PHE A 223 9.37 2.54 -6.02
N CYS A 224 9.97 1.38 -6.27
CA CYS A 224 11.18 0.95 -5.59
C CYS A 224 12.43 1.71 -6.08
N GLY A 225 12.42 2.18 -7.32
CA GLY A 225 13.53 2.93 -7.92
C GLY A 225 13.63 4.38 -7.47
N VAL A 226 12.48 5.04 -7.21
CA VAL A 226 12.43 6.44 -6.78
C VAL A 226 13.04 6.62 -5.39
N LYS A 227 14.01 7.54 -5.26
CA LYS A 227 14.71 7.84 -3.99
C LYS A 227 14.53 9.31 -3.59
N VAL A 228 13.33 9.66 -3.11
CA VAL A 228 13.04 11.04 -2.66
C VAL A 228 13.14 11.24 -1.14
N MET A 229 12.93 10.18 -0.35
CA MET A 229 12.90 10.29 1.12
C MET A 229 14.25 9.91 1.76
N ALA A 230 14.69 10.74 2.70
CA ALA A 230 15.85 10.51 3.57
C ALA A 230 15.45 9.95 4.94
N SER A 231 14.27 10.34 5.44
CA SER A 231 13.72 9.84 6.70
C SER A 231 12.40 9.10 6.50
N GLY A 232 12.13 8.16 7.42
CA GLY A 232 10.87 7.43 7.47
C GLY A 232 10.69 6.45 6.31
N THR A 233 9.43 6.21 5.98
CA THR A 233 8.95 5.28 4.95
C THR A 233 8.92 5.96 3.59
N SER A 234 9.17 5.22 2.53
CA SER A 234 9.12 5.71 1.14
C SER A 234 7.69 5.90 0.62
N LEU A 235 6.69 5.20 1.16
CA LEU A 235 5.31 5.14 0.66
C LEU A 235 4.72 6.52 0.32
N VAL A 236 4.72 7.45 1.28
CA VAL A 236 4.09 8.76 1.12
C VAL A 236 4.88 9.62 0.14
N GLY A 237 6.22 9.63 0.22
CA GLY A 237 7.05 10.42 -0.69
C GLY A 237 7.00 9.90 -2.12
N ASN A 238 7.20 8.59 -2.30
CA ASN A 238 7.27 7.95 -3.61
C ASN A 238 5.91 7.95 -4.31
N SER A 239 4.79 7.72 -3.59
CA SER A 239 3.45 7.86 -4.19
C SER A 239 3.18 9.28 -4.67
N LYS A 240 3.62 10.31 -3.93
CA LYS A 240 3.49 11.71 -4.34
C LYS A 240 4.36 12.02 -5.56
N VAL A 241 5.60 11.52 -5.64
CA VAL A 241 6.42 11.64 -6.87
C VAL A 241 5.70 11.00 -8.04
N MET A 242 5.30 9.73 -7.89
CA MET A 242 4.66 8.96 -8.94
C MET A 242 3.33 9.56 -9.37
N HIS A 243 2.55 10.16 -8.47
CA HIS A 243 1.31 10.86 -8.80
C HIS A 243 1.53 11.99 -9.81
N HIS A 244 2.61 12.77 -9.67
CA HIS A 244 2.91 13.87 -10.59
C HIS A 244 3.44 13.40 -11.95
N MET A 245 3.88 12.14 -12.06
CA MET A 245 4.31 11.52 -13.31
C MET A 245 3.20 10.70 -13.97
N LEU A 246 2.36 10.03 -13.15
CA LEU A 246 1.40 8.99 -13.51
C LEU A 246 0.01 9.22 -12.85
N PRO A 247 -0.59 10.42 -12.97
CA PRO A 247 -1.79 10.79 -12.21
C PRO A 247 -3.00 9.92 -12.53
N ASN A 248 -3.02 9.30 -13.71
CA ASN A 248 -4.12 8.44 -14.16
C ASN A 248 -4.16 7.09 -13.42
N VAL A 249 -3.07 6.66 -12.78
CA VAL A 249 -2.99 5.35 -12.10
C VAL A 249 -2.49 5.44 -10.67
N ILE A 250 -1.80 6.51 -10.30
CA ILE A 250 -1.26 6.71 -8.95
C ILE A 250 -1.93 7.92 -8.27
N PRO A 251 -2.66 7.72 -7.16
CA PRO A 251 -3.09 8.81 -6.29
C PRO A 251 -1.92 9.28 -5.40
N PRO A 252 -1.94 10.53 -4.91
CA PRO A 252 -1.02 10.95 -3.86
C PRO A 252 -1.48 10.32 -2.54
N ILE A 253 -0.69 9.40 -1.97
CA ILE A 253 -1.03 8.80 -0.67
C ILE A 253 -0.50 9.70 0.44
N ASP A 254 -1.37 10.07 1.37
CA ASP A 254 -1.02 10.88 2.53
C ASP A 254 -1.11 10.11 3.86
N ARG A 255 -0.27 10.50 4.83
CA ARG A 255 -0.24 9.88 6.15
C ARG A 255 -1.40 10.32 7.03
N GLU A 256 -1.73 11.60 7.02
CA GLU A 256 -2.74 12.20 7.89
C GLU A 256 -4.15 11.86 7.42
N TYR A 257 -4.37 11.88 6.10
CA TYR A 257 -5.70 11.68 5.53
C TYR A 257 -5.89 10.24 5.04
N THR A 258 -5.18 9.82 3.99
CA THR A 258 -5.38 8.52 3.33
C THR A 258 -5.13 7.34 4.26
N LEU A 259 -3.96 7.26 4.87
CA LEU A 259 -3.60 6.11 5.72
C LEU A 259 -4.41 6.06 7.02
N SER A 260 -4.67 7.22 7.62
CA SER A 260 -5.50 7.34 8.81
C SER A 260 -6.92 6.83 8.53
N PHE A 261 -7.53 7.27 7.44
CA PHE A 261 -8.88 6.86 7.06
C PHE A 261 -8.99 5.36 6.74
N LEU A 262 -8.06 4.83 5.94
CA LEU A 262 -8.14 3.46 5.45
C LEU A 262 -7.66 2.42 6.45
N ARG A 263 -6.64 2.73 7.26
CA ARG A 263 -5.97 1.74 8.11
C ARG A 263 -6.09 2.03 9.60
N GLY A 264 -6.47 3.24 10.01
CA GLY A 264 -6.51 3.66 11.42
C GLY A 264 -5.14 3.71 12.12
N ASN A 265 -4.11 3.08 11.54
CA ASN A 265 -2.72 3.11 11.99
C ASN A 265 -1.81 3.61 10.86
N THR A 266 -1.09 4.69 11.16
CA THR A 266 -0.15 5.36 10.25
C THR A 266 1.28 4.85 10.36
N THR A 267 1.54 3.95 11.31
CA THR A 267 2.83 3.30 11.50
C THR A 267 3.06 2.29 10.39
N ILE A 268 4.09 2.55 9.59
CA ILE A 268 4.53 1.67 8.52
C ILE A 268 5.97 1.26 8.82
N ARG A 269 6.25 -0.03 8.66
CA ARG A 269 7.62 -0.53 8.77
C ARG A 269 8.40 -0.04 7.56
N ASN A 270 9.64 0.40 7.79
CA ASN A 270 10.53 0.84 6.73
C ASN A 270 11.06 -0.38 5.95
N ASP A 271 10.20 -0.94 5.11
CA ASP A 271 10.45 -2.10 4.26
C ASP A 271 9.81 -1.82 2.91
N LEU A 272 10.66 -1.53 1.90
CA LEU A 272 10.21 -1.00 0.62
C LEU A 272 9.24 -1.94 -0.12
N GLU A 273 9.44 -3.24 0.02
CA GLU A 273 8.57 -4.27 -0.56
C GLU A 273 7.19 -4.30 0.12
N ALA A 274 7.14 -4.29 1.46
CA ALA A 274 5.88 -4.21 2.19
C ALA A 274 5.16 -2.87 1.94
N GLU A 275 5.90 -1.77 1.83
CA GLU A 275 5.36 -0.45 1.48
C GLU A 275 4.73 -0.44 0.09
N TRP A 276 5.38 -1.06 -0.89
CA TRP A 276 4.79 -1.27 -2.22
C TRP A 276 3.49 -2.08 -2.14
N LEU A 277 3.47 -3.17 -1.38
CA LEU A 277 2.26 -3.98 -1.23
C LEU A 277 1.12 -3.19 -0.59
N ILE A 278 1.42 -2.31 0.38
CA ILE A 278 0.44 -1.38 0.96
C ILE A 278 -0.07 -0.41 -0.11
N MET A 279 0.82 0.15 -0.94
CA MET A 279 0.43 1.04 -2.03
C MET A 279 -0.49 0.34 -3.03
N LYS A 280 -0.10 -0.84 -3.53
CA LYS A 280 -0.91 -1.65 -4.44
C LYS A 280 -2.26 -2.00 -3.82
N GLU A 281 -2.30 -2.36 -2.54
CA GLU A 281 -3.54 -2.65 -1.82
C GLU A 281 -4.47 -1.42 -1.79
N ILE A 282 -3.97 -0.26 -1.37
CA ILE A 282 -4.74 0.99 -1.31
C ILE A 282 -5.29 1.36 -2.70
N ILE A 283 -4.46 1.27 -3.73
CA ILE A 283 -4.89 1.66 -5.08
C ILE A 283 -5.93 0.66 -5.61
N SER A 284 -5.65 -0.64 -5.55
CA SER A 284 -6.50 -1.68 -6.14
C SER A 284 -7.78 -1.97 -5.36
N GLN A 285 -7.76 -1.79 -4.04
CA GLN A 285 -8.89 -2.15 -3.17
C GLN A 285 -9.70 -0.94 -2.70
N PHE A 286 -9.26 0.30 -2.92
CA PHE A 286 -10.03 1.50 -2.54
C PHE A 286 -10.14 2.51 -3.69
N PHE A 287 -9.02 3.04 -4.19
CA PHE A 287 -9.08 4.09 -5.21
C PHE A 287 -9.71 3.62 -6.52
N ILE A 288 -9.29 2.48 -7.06
CA ILE A 288 -9.85 1.93 -8.31
C ILE A 288 -11.35 1.62 -8.16
N PRO A 289 -11.83 0.93 -7.11
CA PRO A 289 -13.25 0.71 -6.89
C PRO A 289 -14.09 2.00 -6.81
N VAL A 290 -13.64 3.02 -6.05
CA VAL A 290 -14.35 4.31 -6.01
C VAL A 290 -14.35 4.98 -7.38
N ALA A 291 -13.18 5.06 -8.03
CA ALA A 291 -13.03 5.70 -9.33
C ALA A 291 -13.76 4.97 -10.46
N SER A 292 -14.05 3.68 -10.31
CA SER A 292 -14.77 2.87 -11.31
C SER A 292 -16.29 2.87 -11.12
N ASP A 293 -16.81 3.43 -10.03
CA ASP A 293 -18.25 3.63 -9.88
C ASP A 293 -18.75 4.63 -10.93
N ALA A 294 -19.73 4.24 -11.74
CA ALA A 294 -20.16 5.03 -12.89
C ALA A 294 -20.76 6.39 -12.48
N THR A 295 -21.48 6.42 -11.35
CA THR A 295 -22.11 7.66 -10.85
C THR A 295 -21.04 8.62 -10.36
N PHE A 296 -20.10 8.11 -9.56
CA PHE A 296 -18.96 8.90 -9.09
C PHE A 296 -18.08 9.38 -10.24
N TYR A 297 -17.74 8.51 -11.19
CA TYR A 297 -16.90 8.85 -12.33
C TYR A 297 -17.50 10.03 -13.12
N SER A 298 -18.80 10.00 -13.41
CA SER A 298 -19.49 11.11 -14.07
C SER A 298 -19.43 12.42 -13.27
N LYS A 299 -19.52 12.36 -11.93
CA LYS A 299 -19.36 13.54 -11.07
C LYS A 299 -17.93 14.07 -11.11
N ALA A 300 -16.95 13.18 -10.97
CA ALA A 300 -15.54 13.53 -11.03
C ALA A 300 -15.18 14.20 -12.37
N GLU A 301 -15.64 13.66 -13.50
CA GLU A 301 -15.45 14.29 -14.81
C GLU A 301 -16.06 15.69 -14.89
N HIS A 302 -17.23 15.90 -14.26
CA HIS A 302 -17.86 17.22 -14.23
C HIS A 302 -17.05 18.21 -13.39
N TRP A 303 -16.58 17.81 -12.21
CA TRP A 303 -15.74 18.68 -11.37
C TRP A 303 -14.39 19.00 -12.02
N MET A 304 -13.73 18.02 -12.64
CA MET A 304 -12.46 18.21 -13.35
C MET A 304 -12.59 19.20 -14.53
N LYS A 305 -13.76 19.30 -15.17
CA LYS A 305 -14.02 20.29 -16.24
C LYS A 305 -14.12 21.71 -15.72
N ARG A 306 -14.39 21.90 -14.43
CA ARG A 306 -14.51 23.20 -13.76
C ARG A 306 -13.20 23.57 -13.05
N ASN A 307 -12.07 23.47 -13.74
CA ASN A 307 -10.75 23.67 -13.15
C ASN A 307 -10.55 25.04 -12.49
N GLU A 308 -11.24 26.09 -12.95
CA GLU A 308 -11.20 27.41 -12.31
C GLU A 308 -11.80 27.40 -10.90
N ASP A 309 -12.88 26.65 -10.71
CA ASP A 309 -13.54 26.46 -9.41
C ASP A 309 -12.82 25.40 -8.56
N TYR A 310 -12.34 24.35 -9.23
CA TYR A 310 -11.83 23.12 -8.62
C TYR A 310 -10.41 22.77 -9.09
N PRO A 311 -9.40 23.62 -8.83
CA PRO A 311 -8.05 23.47 -9.40
C PRO A 311 -7.26 22.26 -8.87
N TRP A 312 -7.77 21.58 -7.84
CA TRP A 312 -7.16 20.34 -7.33
C TRP A 312 -7.73 19.08 -7.98
N ASP A 313 -8.77 19.19 -8.80
CA ASP A 313 -9.43 18.06 -9.45
C ASP A 313 -8.72 17.74 -10.77
N THR A 314 -7.48 17.29 -10.67
CA THR A 314 -6.58 17.11 -11.82
C THR A 314 -6.60 15.71 -12.42
N SER A 315 -7.18 14.74 -11.70
CA SER A 315 -7.42 13.37 -12.14
C SER A 315 -8.50 12.74 -11.27
N VAL A 316 -9.18 11.70 -11.76
CA VAL A 316 -10.22 10.99 -10.99
C VAL A 316 -9.66 10.49 -9.65
N LEU A 317 -8.44 9.96 -9.64
CA LEU A 317 -7.81 9.46 -8.41
C LEU A 317 -7.46 10.60 -7.44
N LYS A 318 -7.13 11.80 -7.94
CA LYS A 318 -6.93 12.99 -7.11
C LYS A 318 -8.25 13.51 -6.52
N VAL A 319 -9.35 13.43 -7.27
CA VAL A 319 -10.70 13.74 -6.74
C VAL A 319 -11.02 12.83 -5.57
N VAL A 320 -10.78 11.50 -5.68
CA VAL A 320 -10.97 10.57 -4.56
C VAL A 320 -10.13 10.98 -3.33
N ASP A 321 -8.87 11.37 -3.54
CA ASP A 321 -8.02 11.90 -2.46
C ASP A 321 -8.61 13.18 -1.82
N ASN A 322 -9.10 14.12 -2.63
CA ASN A 322 -9.77 15.34 -2.14
C ASN A 322 -10.98 14.99 -1.26
N LEU A 323 -11.76 13.97 -1.62
CA LEU A 323 -12.89 13.52 -0.79
C LEU A 323 -12.44 12.97 0.57
N VAL A 324 -11.36 12.19 0.60
CA VAL A 324 -10.81 11.66 1.87
C VAL A 324 -10.31 12.80 2.77
N ILE A 325 -9.76 13.87 2.20
CA ILE A 325 -9.38 15.06 2.94
C ILE A 325 -10.62 15.82 3.42
N GLY A 326 -11.61 16.02 2.53
CA GLY A 326 -12.87 16.72 2.82
C GLY A 326 -13.71 16.05 3.92
N LEU A 327 -13.65 14.72 4.03
CA LEU A 327 -14.23 13.96 5.15
C LEU A 327 -13.73 14.44 6.53
N LYS A 328 -12.50 14.98 6.60
CA LYS A 328 -11.84 15.43 7.83
C LYS A 328 -12.00 16.93 8.08
N LYS A 329 -12.72 17.65 7.21
CA LYS A 329 -12.99 19.09 7.33
C LYS A 329 -14.39 19.32 7.87
#